data_AF-A0A9E6DVW3-F1
#
_entry.id   AF-A0A9E6DVW3-F1
#
_cell.length_a   1.000
_cell.length_b   1.000
_cell.length_c   1.000
_cell.angle_alpha   90.00
_cell.angle_beta   90.00
_cell.angle_gamma   90.00
#
_symmetry.space_group_name_H-M   'P 1'
#
loop_
_entity.id
_entity.type
_entity.pdbx_description
1 polymer ?
#
loop_
_entity_poly.entity_id
_entity_poly.type
_entity_poly.pdbx_seq_one_letter_code
_entity_poly.pdbx_strand_id
1 'polypeptide(L)' 'MTSARRTLIDAESTPFYHIINRCVRRAYLCGEDKFTGKSFEHRRGWIVEKVKALSAIF' A
#
# COMPACT_ATOMS: atom_id res chain seq x y z
N MET A 1 -6.21 6.34 -19.30
CA MET A 1 -7.34 6.80 -18.46
C MET A 1 -7.26 6.11 -17.10
N THR A 2 -7.65 6.79 -16.03
CA THR A 2 -7.74 6.21 -14.67
C THR A 2 -9.09 5.52 -14.47
N SER A 3 -9.08 4.22 -14.15
CA SER A 3 -10.27 3.43 -13.81
C SER A 3 -10.42 3.31 -12.29
N ALA A 4 -11.67 3.19 -11.80
CA ALA A 4 -11.93 3.00 -10.37
C ALA A 4 -11.40 1.63 -9.90
N ARG A 5 -10.73 1.55 -8.75
CA ARG A 5 -10.10 0.28 -8.29
C ARG A 5 -11.10 -0.87 -8.16
N ARG A 6 -12.36 -0.58 -7.81
CA ARG A 6 -13.43 -1.60 -7.74
C ARG A 6 -13.72 -2.28 -9.07
N THR A 7 -13.35 -1.68 -10.21
CA THR A 7 -13.53 -2.29 -11.53
C THR A 7 -12.31 -3.08 -11.99
N LEU A 8 -11.24 -3.09 -11.18
CA LEU A 8 -10.01 -3.84 -11.43
C LEU A 8 -9.97 -5.17 -10.65
N ILE A 9 -10.93 -5.39 -9.76
CA ILE A 9 -11.01 -6.54 -8.86
C ILE A 9 -12.31 -7.28 -9.17
N ASP A 10 -12.19 -8.58 -9.38
CA ASP A 10 -13.27 -9.53 -9.66
C ASP A 10 -13.10 -10.77 -8.76
N ALA A 11 -13.76 -10.73 -7.61
CA ALA A 11 -13.65 -11.77 -6.60
C ALA A 11 -14.25 -13.12 -7.05
N GLU A 12 -15.12 -13.14 -8.06
CA GLU A 12 -15.69 -14.39 -8.60
C GLU A 12 -14.65 -15.17 -9.40
N SER A 13 -13.78 -14.45 -10.12
CA SER A 13 -12.70 -15.05 -10.92
C SER A 13 -11.53 -15.56 -10.06
N THR A 14 -11.13 -14.79 -9.03
CA THR A 14 -10.10 -15.22 -8.08
C THR A 14 -10.25 -14.53 -6.72
N PRO A 15 -10.07 -15.26 -5.61
CA PRO A 15 -9.99 -14.63 -4.29
C PRO A 15 -8.60 -14.01 -4.02
N PHE A 16 -7.60 -14.26 -4.87
CA PHE A 16 -6.21 -13.86 -4.63
C PHE A 16 -5.78 -12.72 -5.55
N TYR A 17 -5.44 -11.58 -4.93
CA TYR A 17 -4.90 -10.41 -5.61
C TYR A 17 -3.57 -9.98 -5.02
N HIS A 18 -2.56 -9.82 -5.89
CA HIS A 18 -1.29 -9.22 -5.50
C HIS A 18 -1.38 -7.70 -5.60
N ILE A 19 -1.60 -7.04 -4.46
CA ILE A 19 -1.73 -5.58 -4.39
C ILE A 19 -0.37 -4.97 -4.08
N ILE A 20 0.13 -4.14 -4.98
CA ILE A 20 1.31 -3.29 -4.73
C ILE A 20 0.91 -1.82 -4.64
N ASN A 21 1.48 -1.12 -3.67
CA ASN A 21 1.34 0.31 -3.53
C ASN A 21 2.71 0.96 -3.76
N ARG A 22 2.88 1.63 -4.90
CA ARG A 22 4.08 2.41 -5.21
C ARG A 22 3.86 3.85 -4.78
N CYS A 23 4.75 4.36 -3.93
CA CYS A 23 4.72 5.76 -3.54
C CYS A 23 5.01 6.64 -4.77
N VAL A 24 4.07 7.52 -5.12
CA VAL A 24 4.28 8.49 -6.20
C VAL A 24 5.00 9.71 -5.62
N ARG A 25 5.91 10.33 -6.37
CA ARG A 25 6.66 11.55 -5.96
C ARG A 25 7.53 11.39 -4.70
N ARG A 26 8.13 10.22 -4.45
CA ARG A 26 9.01 9.95 -3.28
C ARG A 26 8.33 10.12 -1.92
N ALA A 27 7.00 10.02 -1.86
CA ALA A 27 6.25 9.98 -0.61
C ALA A 27 6.32 8.59 0.06
N TYR A 28 7.52 8.13 0.42
CA TYR A 28 7.75 6.78 0.94
C TYR A 28 6.95 6.51 2.23
N LEU A 29 6.16 5.45 2.19
CA LEU A 29 5.45 4.91 3.35
C LEU A 29 6.44 4.30 4.36
N CYS A 30 7.36 3.49 3.88
CA CYS A 30 8.51 2.91 4.62
C CYS A 30 9.68 2.68 3.65
N GLY A 31 10.84 2.25 4.15
CA GLY A 31 12.07 2.07 3.36
C GLY A 31 12.93 3.33 3.28
N GLU A 32 13.99 3.25 2.46
CA GLU A 32 15.00 4.29 2.32
C GLU A 32 14.84 5.08 1.02
N ASP A 33 14.91 6.41 1.12
CA ASP A 33 14.94 7.30 -0.03
C ASP A 33 16.37 7.38 -0.59
N LYS A 34 16.63 6.63 -1.67
CA LYS A 34 17.95 6.50 -2.31
C LYS A 34 18.65 7.81 -2.70
N PHE A 35 17.91 8.91 -2.83
CA PHE A 35 18.48 10.22 -3.18
C PHE A 35 18.89 11.05 -1.96
N THR A 36 18.20 10.92 -0.83
CA THR A 36 18.55 11.65 0.41
C THR A 36 19.22 10.79 1.46
N GLY A 37 19.21 9.46 1.31
CA GLY A 37 19.61 8.50 2.33
C GLY A 37 18.67 8.45 3.54
N LYS A 38 17.54 9.16 3.49
CA LYS A 38 16.62 9.23 4.63
C LYS A 38 15.82 7.94 4.75
N SER A 39 15.91 7.30 5.92
CA SER A 39 15.12 6.11 6.25
C SER A 39 13.76 6.48 6.85
N PHE A 40 12.71 5.88 6.32
CA PHE A 40 11.33 5.94 6.80
C PHE A 40 10.88 4.62 7.45
N GLU A 41 11.82 3.72 7.73
CA GLU A 41 11.55 2.37 8.21
C GLU A 41 10.82 2.35 9.57
N HIS A 42 11.04 3.37 10.40
CA HIS A 42 10.35 3.58 11.68
C HIS A 42 8.81 3.62 11.56
N ARG A 43 8.26 3.90 10.37
CA ARG A 43 6.81 3.97 10.12
C ARG A 43 6.17 2.61 9.85
N ARG A 44 6.96 1.57 9.53
CA ARG A 44 6.46 0.26 9.10
C ARG A 44 5.45 -0.31 10.09
N GLY A 45 5.78 -0.29 11.38
CA GLY A 45 4.90 -0.80 12.45
C GLY A 45 3.54 -0.10 12.45
N TRP A 46 3.52 1.23 12.43
CA TRP A 46 2.29 2.02 12.44
C TRP A 46 1.39 1.75 11.23
N ILE A 47 2.01 1.56 10.06
CA ILE A 47 1.28 1.27 8.82
C ILE A 47 0.66 -0.13 8.88
N VAL A 48 1.41 -1.13 9.34
CA VAL A 48 0.90 -2.50 9.49
C VAL A 48 -0.29 -2.53 10.44
N GLU A 49 -0.19 -1.88 11.60
CA GLU A 49 -1.28 -1.83 12.57
C GLU A 49 -2.50 -1.09 12.02
N LYS A 50 -2.30 0.01 11.27
CA LYS A 50 -3.41 0.73 10.65
C LYS A 50 -4.11 -0.12 9.58
N VAL A 51 -3.36 -0.85 8.76
CA VAL A 51 -3.93 -1.74 7.73
C VAL A 51 -4.74 -2.88 8.38
N LYS A 52 -4.20 -3.53 9.41
CA LYS A 52 -4.92 -4.57 10.16
C LYS A 52 -6.22 -4.05 10.77
N ALA A 53 -6.19 -2.86 11.36
CA ALA A 53 -7.39 -2.24 11.93
C ALA A 53 -8.46 -1.97 10.86
N LEU A 54 -8.05 -1.50 9.67
CA LEU A 54 -8.99 -1.23 8.58
C LEU A 54 -9.57 -2.51 7.98
N SER A 55 -8.79 -3.58 7.82
CA SER A 55 -9.29 -4.87 7.31
C SER A 55 -10.27 -5.57 8.25
N ALA A 56 -10.37 -5.14 9.51
CA ALA A 56 -11.38 -5.64 10.44
C ALA A 56 -12.71 -4.87 10.35
N ILE A 57 -12.72 -3.70 9.68
CA ILE A 57 -13.89 -2.82 9.56
C ILE A 57 -14.58 -3.01 8.21
N PHE A 58 -13.79 -3.22 7.15
CA PHE A 58 -14.22 -3.34 5.76
C PHE A 58 -13.94 -4.74 5.24
#